data_AF-A0A1D2MCE0-F1
#
_entry.id   AF-A0A1D2MCE0-F1
#
_cell.length_a   1.000
_cell.length_b   1.000
_cell.length_c   1.000
_cell.angle_alpha   90.00
_cell.angle_beta   90.00
_cell.angle_gamma   90.00
#
_symmetry.space_group_name_H-M   'P 1'
#
loop_
_entity.id
_entity.type
_entity.pdbx_description
1 polymer ?
#
loop_
_entity_poly.entity_id
_entity_poly.type
_entity_poly.pdbx_seq_one_letter_code
_entity_poly.pdbx_strand_id
1 'polypeptide(L)'
;MDMLIFILYHQYLIFSPAAGIFHSSQLRSSPDTHHPYMLEDPDWRTFFWSSLPSGQPQEDEDTLPLAKALVSALCDLLFCPDFTVAANKKSGPDRAEDLQSIDSCEYIWEAGVGFAYSPPHVPAHDANRTEILKLLMACFSETIYIQPVGDALIPNRWIEYFSSSDNRHALPLFTSLLNVICSYDPVGMGLPYNHLIFTDSREALVEAALQVLVVVLDHDTNNSTEEDTQPNMDNLFINYLSRVHREEDFYFILRGFTKLLNNPLQQTYLPNSTKKIQFHQELLIFFWKTCDYKARVGLMHIGCVFTASEWRAEFWVRLNKPYTAVPMDIPVFSGTHADLMIIIFHKIITTGHQRLQPLFDCLLTILVNVSPYLKTLSMVASTKLLHFLEAFSTPWFLFSSPNNHHLVFFLLEIFNNIIQYQFDGNSNLVYTIIRKRHVFQDRVICVPLAL
;
A
#
# COMPACT_ATOMS: atom_id res chain seq x y z
N MET A 1 9.05 15.68 -2.09
CA MET A 1 9.39 15.50 -0.66
C MET A 1 8.42 16.26 0.26
N ASP A 2 8.18 17.55 0.06
CA ASP A 2 7.29 18.32 0.95
C ASP A 2 5.80 17.92 0.88
N MET A 3 5.33 17.43 -0.27
CA MET A 3 3.94 16.97 -0.45
C MET A 3 3.66 15.61 0.24
N LEU A 4 4.66 14.73 0.32
CA LEU A 4 4.56 13.44 1.04
C LEU A 4 4.61 13.64 2.56
N ILE A 5 5.45 14.58 3.02
CA ILE A 5 5.48 15.01 4.42
C ILE A 5 4.12 15.57 4.83
N PHE A 6 3.41 16.25 3.91
CA PHE A 6 2.09 16.82 4.19
C PHE A 6 0.93 15.81 4.16
N ILE A 7 0.95 14.82 3.26
CA ILE A 7 -0.01 13.70 3.28
C ILE A 7 0.16 12.87 4.58
N LEU A 8 1.40 12.64 4.99
CA LEU A 8 1.72 12.03 6.29
C LEU A 8 1.34 12.96 7.47
N TYR A 9 1.47 14.28 7.34
CA TYR A 9 1.07 15.27 8.35
C TYR A 9 -0.46 15.34 8.53
N HIS A 10 -1.21 15.20 7.43
CA HIS A 10 -2.67 15.18 7.46
C HIS A 10 -3.22 13.86 8.03
N GLN A 11 -2.54 12.73 7.80
CA GLN A 11 -2.79 11.50 8.56
C GLN A 11 -2.40 11.68 10.04
N TYR A 12 -1.28 12.34 10.36
CA TYR A 12 -0.86 12.60 11.75
C TYR A 12 -1.85 13.49 12.54
N LEU A 13 -2.55 14.42 11.88
CA LEU A 13 -3.57 15.29 12.47
C LEU A 13 -4.87 14.55 12.81
N ILE A 14 -5.22 13.48 12.09
CA ILE A 14 -6.36 12.60 12.43
C ILE A 14 -6.03 11.76 13.69
N PHE A 15 -4.74 11.55 14.02
CA PHE A 15 -4.27 10.69 15.11
C PHE A 15 -3.87 11.41 16.42
N SER A 16 -4.09 12.73 16.57
CA SER A 16 -3.81 13.42 17.85
C SER A 16 -4.69 14.66 18.08
N PRO A 17 -5.57 14.68 19.10
CA PRO A 17 -6.35 15.88 19.44
C PRO A 17 -5.54 16.99 20.15
N ALA A 18 -4.21 16.86 20.27
CA ALA A 18 -3.43 17.65 21.23
C ALA A 18 -2.30 18.50 20.62
N ALA A 19 -2.32 18.80 19.33
CA ALA A 19 -1.30 19.66 18.71
C ALA A 19 -1.90 20.97 18.16
N GLY A 20 -2.57 21.72 19.04
CA GLY A 20 -2.72 23.15 18.83
C GLY A 20 -1.37 23.83 19.07
N ILE A 21 -1.03 24.78 18.18
CA ILE A 21 0.09 25.74 18.29
C ILE A 21 1.42 25.24 17.72
N PHE A 22 1.57 25.30 16.39
CA PHE A 22 2.84 25.77 15.81
C PHE A 22 2.55 26.71 14.63
N HIS A 23 2.93 27.97 14.83
CA HIS A 23 2.73 29.10 13.93
C HIS A 23 3.57 28.94 12.66
N SER A 24 2.92 29.02 11.50
CA SER A 24 3.51 29.13 10.17
C SER A 24 4.10 30.54 9.93
N SER A 25 5.21 30.88 10.59
CA SER A 25 5.78 32.24 10.53
C SER A 25 7.28 32.32 10.22
N GLN A 26 7.89 31.32 9.59
CA GLN A 26 9.35 31.31 9.34
C GLN A 26 9.78 31.14 7.87
N LEU A 27 8.88 31.26 6.89
CA LEU A 27 9.22 31.26 5.46
C LEU A 27 8.77 32.56 4.75
N ARG A 28 9.17 33.72 5.28
CA ARG A 28 9.04 35.01 4.56
C ARG A 28 10.40 35.69 4.44
N SER A 29 11.00 35.60 3.25
CA SER A 29 12.04 36.53 2.81
C SER A 29 12.00 36.72 1.28
N SER A 30 11.08 37.55 0.80
CA SER A 30 11.30 38.62 -0.19
C SER A 30 9.96 39.29 -0.51
N PRO A 31 9.87 40.64 -0.55
CA PRO A 31 8.70 41.31 -1.10
C PRO A 31 8.81 41.30 -2.64
N ASP A 32 7.66 41.45 -3.28
CA ASP A 32 7.45 41.65 -4.72
C ASP A 32 7.23 40.37 -5.54
N THR A 33 5.97 40.22 -5.98
CA THR A 33 5.34 39.14 -6.78
C THR A 33 4.97 37.84 -6.06
N HIS A 34 4.07 37.91 -5.09
CA HIS A 34 3.24 36.76 -4.71
C HIS A 34 2.17 36.54 -5.80
N HIS A 35 2.43 35.63 -6.75
CA HIS A 35 1.32 34.95 -7.43
C HIS A 35 0.69 34.02 -6.38
N PRO A 36 -0.60 34.18 -6.02
CA PRO A 36 -1.26 33.21 -5.15
C PRO A 36 -1.22 31.85 -5.85
N TYR A 37 -0.82 30.80 -5.13
CA TYR A 37 -0.87 29.44 -5.67
C TYR A 37 -2.34 29.12 -5.97
N MET A 38 -2.63 28.61 -7.17
CA MET A 38 -3.99 28.45 -7.74
C MET A 38 -5.01 27.77 -6.80
N LEU A 39 -4.56 26.94 -5.87
CA LEU A 39 -5.41 26.19 -4.93
C LEU A 39 -5.53 26.82 -3.53
N GLU A 40 -4.76 27.86 -3.22
CA GLU A 40 -4.84 28.58 -1.94
C GLU A 40 -6.02 29.56 -1.89
N ASP A 41 -6.41 30.09 -3.04
CA ASP A 41 -7.49 31.06 -3.16
C ASP A 41 -8.83 30.35 -3.44
N PRO A 42 -9.82 30.45 -2.53
CA PRO A 42 -11.10 29.75 -2.62
C PRO A 42 -11.95 30.13 -3.84
N ASP A 43 -11.70 31.29 -4.45
CA ASP A 43 -12.43 31.74 -5.64
C ASP A 43 -12.13 30.82 -6.85
N TRP A 44 -10.89 30.32 -6.97
CA TRP A 44 -10.51 29.39 -8.03
C TRP A 44 -11.17 28.02 -7.89
N ARG A 45 -11.39 27.55 -6.67
CA ARG A 45 -12.10 26.27 -6.42
C ARG A 45 -13.53 26.34 -6.92
N THR A 46 -14.21 27.44 -6.61
CA THR A 46 -15.57 27.68 -7.09
C THR A 46 -15.56 27.82 -8.61
N PHE A 47 -14.59 28.51 -9.19
CA PHE A 47 -14.46 28.67 -10.64
C PHE A 47 -14.36 27.33 -11.38
N PHE A 48 -13.46 26.43 -10.96
CA PHE A 48 -13.25 25.14 -11.63
C PHE A 48 -14.48 24.23 -11.59
N TRP A 49 -15.26 24.31 -10.51
CA TRP A 49 -16.43 23.47 -10.29
C TRP A 49 -17.77 24.16 -10.59
N SER A 50 -17.75 25.43 -10.96
CA SER A 50 -18.92 26.17 -11.43
C SER A 50 -19.18 25.93 -12.92
N SER A 51 -20.45 25.91 -13.29
CA SER A 51 -20.88 26.00 -14.69
C SER A 51 -20.55 27.40 -15.23
N LEU A 52 -19.86 27.46 -16.37
CA LEU A 52 -19.55 28.72 -17.04
C LEU A 52 -20.86 29.39 -17.48
N PRO A 53 -21.03 30.71 -17.29
CA PRO A 53 -22.23 31.40 -17.76
C PRO A 53 -22.26 31.40 -19.29
N SER A 54 -23.08 30.54 -19.86
CA SER A 54 -23.46 30.57 -21.26
C SER A 54 -24.32 31.82 -21.47
N GLY A 55 -23.97 32.69 -22.42
CA GLY A 55 -24.76 33.90 -22.73
C GLY A 55 -26.15 33.63 -23.34
N GLN A 56 -26.71 32.43 -23.14
CA GLN A 56 -28.01 32.00 -23.65
C GLN A 56 -28.83 31.35 -22.53
N PRO A 57 -30.00 31.91 -22.16
CA PRO A 57 -30.76 31.56 -20.96
C PRO A 57 -31.53 30.23 -21.03
N GLN A 58 -31.12 29.28 -21.88
CA GLN A 58 -31.88 28.05 -22.14
C GLN A 58 -31.03 26.76 -22.23
N GLU A 59 -29.72 26.84 -22.02
CA GLU A 59 -28.79 25.69 -22.05
C GLU A 59 -28.01 25.51 -20.72
N ASP A 60 -28.55 26.00 -19.60
CA ASP A 60 -27.84 26.01 -18.31
C ASP A 60 -27.76 24.64 -17.60
N GLU A 61 -28.49 23.61 -18.05
CA GLU A 61 -28.48 22.27 -17.40
C GLU A 61 -27.33 21.34 -17.85
N ASP A 62 -26.65 21.60 -18.98
CA ASP A 62 -25.70 20.65 -19.60
C ASP A 62 -24.22 21.13 -19.65
N THR A 63 -23.87 22.27 -19.05
CA THR A 63 -22.48 22.76 -19.11
C THR A 63 -21.56 22.00 -18.16
N LEU A 64 -20.70 21.13 -18.72
CA LEU A 64 -19.70 20.37 -17.98
C LEU A 64 -18.73 21.31 -17.24
N PRO A 65 -18.56 21.17 -15.90
CA PRO A 65 -17.60 21.98 -15.15
C PRO A 65 -16.18 21.88 -15.71
N LEU A 66 -15.42 22.99 -15.63
CA LEU A 66 -14.06 23.04 -16.15
C LEU A 66 -13.15 21.97 -15.54
N ALA A 67 -13.34 21.66 -14.25
CA ALA A 67 -12.63 20.59 -13.56
C ALA A 67 -12.85 19.21 -14.21
N LYS A 68 -14.12 18.87 -14.49
CA LYS A 68 -14.47 17.61 -15.16
C LYS A 68 -13.88 17.59 -16.57
N ALA A 69 -14.06 18.65 -17.35
CA ALA A 69 -13.50 18.77 -18.69
C ALA A 69 -11.98 18.62 -18.72
N LEU A 70 -11.27 19.22 -17.76
CA LEU A 70 -9.83 19.10 -17.61
C LEU A 70 -9.42 17.65 -17.32
N VAL A 71 -10.04 16.99 -16.33
CA VAL A 71 -9.73 15.59 -16.00
C VAL A 71 -10.03 14.67 -17.18
N SER A 72 -11.16 14.85 -17.87
CA SER A 72 -11.48 14.06 -19.08
C SER A 72 -10.42 14.23 -20.17
N ALA A 73 -10.03 15.48 -20.46
CA ALA A 73 -9.00 15.77 -21.47
C ALA A 73 -7.64 15.17 -21.10
N LEU A 74 -7.25 15.23 -19.83
CA LEU A 74 -6.01 14.59 -19.36
C LEU A 74 -6.08 13.06 -19.49
N CYS A 75 -7.23 12.45 -19.18
CA CYS A 75 -7.42 11.01 -19.36
C CYS A 75 -7.42 10.62 -20.85
N ASP A 76 -7.98 11.45 -21.73
CA ASP A 76 -7.91 11.24 -23.19
C ASP A 76 -6.46 11.30 -23.69
N LEU A 77 -5.70 12.28 -23.23
CA LEU A 77 -4.28 12.43 -23.57
C LEU A 77 -3.43 11.25 -23.09
N LEU A 78 -3.80 10.59 -21.99
CA LEU A 78 -3.12 9.40 -21.45
C LEU A 78 -3.25 8.14 -22.34
N PHE A 79 -4.20 8.12 -23.28
CA PHE A 79 -4.38 7.06 -24.27
C PHE A 79 -4.34 7.58 -25.71
N CYS A 80 -3.79 8.76 -25.94
CA CYS A 80 -3.67 9.37 -27.26
C CYS A 80 -2.56 8.68 -28.10
N PRO A 81 -2.90 8.05 -29.24
CA PRO A 81 -1.92 7.42 -30.11
C PRO A 81 -0.88 8.40 -30.63
N ASP A 82 0.37 7.94 -30.77
CA ASP A 82 1.55 8.71 -31.17
C ASP A 82 1.97 9.83 -30.21
N PHE A 83 1.24 10.02 -29.10
CA PHE A 83 1.59 10.94 -28.02
C PHE A 83 1.95 10.19 -26.74
N THR A 84 1.07 9.32 -26.25
CA THR A 84 1.28 8.53 -25.03
C THR A 84 1.14 7.03 -25.28
N VAL A 85 0.61 6.57 -26.41
CA VAL A 85 0.50 5.13 -26.74
C VAL A 85 0.88 4.87 -28.20
N ALA A 86 1.34 3.65 -28.51
CA ALA A 86 1.70 3.30 -29.87
C ALA A 86 0.44 3.09 -30.74
N ALA A 87 0.44 3.58 -31.98
CA ALA A 87 -0.66 3.39 -32.91
C ALA A 87 -0.72 1.95 -33.47
N ASN A 88 -1.89 1.30 -33.37
CA ASN A 88 -2.07 -0.10 -33.78
C ASN A 88 -2.43 -0.32 -35.27
N LYS A 89 -2.86 0.71 -36.03
CA LYS A 89 -3.24 0.58 -37.46
C LYS A 89 -3.50 1.87 -38.25
N LYS A 90 -3.78 3.00 -37.60
CA LYS A 90 -3.93 4.33 -38.23
C LYS A 90 -2.97 5.29 -37.52
N SER A 91 -2.32 6.19 -38.27
CA SER A 91 -1.68 7.37 -37.68
C SER A 91 -2.66 8.07 -36.73
N GLY A 92 -2.13 8.67 -35.66
CA GLY A 92 -2.89 9.24 -34.56
C GLY A 92 -4.06 10.15 -34.97
N PRO A 93 -4.97 10.47 -34.03
CA PRO A 93 -6.19 11.21 -34.32
C PRO A 93 -5.88 12.54 -35.03
N ASP A 94 -6.47 12.77 -36.22
CA ASP A 94 -6.29 14.01 -36.98
C ASP A 94 -6.99 15.19 -36.28
N ARG A 95 -8.03 14.91 -35.48
CA ARG A 95 -8.84 15.90 -34.73
C ARG A 95 -9.05 15.47 -33.28
N ALA A 96 -9.23 16.45 -32.39
CA ALA A 96 -9.49 16.19 -30.97
C ALA A 96 -10.79 15.39 -30.70
N GLU A 97 -11.78 15.53 -31.57
CA GLU A 97 -13.06 14.80 -31.52
C GLU A 97 -12.86 13.28 -31.68
N ASP A 98 -11.83 12.85 -32.43
CA ASP A 98 -11.55 11.44 -32.69
C ASP A 98 -11.07 10.71 -31.42
N LEU A 99 -10.48 11.42 -30.45
CA LEU A 99 -10.08 10.84 -29.17
C LEU A 99 -11.28 10.28 -28.39
N GLN A 100 -12.49 10.79 -28.64
CA GLN A 100 -13.68 10.31 -27.95
C GLN A 100 -14.15 8.92 -28.36
N SER A 101 -13.69 8.46 -29.52
CA SER A 101 -14.04 7.16 -30.08
C SER A 101 -13.04 6.04 -29.74
N ILE A 102 -11.95 6.37 -29.03
CA ILE A 102 -10.87 5.44 -28.73
C ILE A 102 -11.31 4.46 -27.64
N ASP A 103 -11.18 3.16 -27.92
CA ASP A 103 -11.27 2.12 -26.89
C ASP A 103 -9.91 2.00 -26.17
N SER A 104 -9.78 2.70 -25.05
CA SER A 104 -8.55 2.71 -24.25
C SER A 104 -8.15 1.33 -23.71
N CYS A 105 -9.05 0.34 -23.69
CA CYS A 105 -8.71 -1.03 -23.30
C CYS A 105 -7.72 -1.68 -24.29
N GLU A 106 -7.64 -1.22 -25.54
CA GLU A 106 -6.66 -1.71 -26.52
C GLU A 106 -5.25 -1.13 -26.29
N TYR A 107 -5.13 -0.09 -25.46
CA TYR A 107 -3.92 0.72 -25.31
C TYR A 107 -3.35 0.69 -23.88
N ILE A 108 -3.59 -0.40 -23.14
CA ILE A 108 -2.98 -0.63 -21.82
C ILE A 108 -1.46 -0.55 -21.92
N TRP A 109 -0.83 0.18 -20.99
CA TRP A 109 0.58 0.57 -21.11
C TRP A 109 1.57 -0.58 -20.92
N GLU A 110 1.16 -1.64 -20.22
CA GLU A 110 2.05 -2.73 -19.83
C GLU A 110 1.27 -4.03 -19.55
N ALA A 111 1.89 -5.17 -19.82
CA ALA A 111 1.29 -6.48 -19.54
C ALA A 111 1.22 -6.76 -18.03
N GLY A 112 0.23 -7.54 -17.62
CA GLY A 112 0.00 -7.90 -16.23
C GLY A 112 -1.45 -8.30 -15.98
N VAL A 113 -2.05 -7.73 -14.94
CA VAL A 113 -3.44 -7.98 -14.57
C VAL A 113 -4.35 -7.59 -15.72
N GLY A 114 -5.20 -8.51 -16.17
CA GLY A 114 -6.21 -8.24 -17.20
C GLY A 114 -5.68 -7.90 -18.60
N PHE A 115 -4.36 -7.93 -18.85
CA PHE A 115 -3.78 -7.60 -20.15
C PHE A 115 -2.50 -8.41 -20.44
N ALA A 116 -2.47 -9.12 -21.57
CA ALA A 116 -1.44 -10.14 -21.81
C ALA A 116 -0.20 -9.66 -22.57
N TYR A 117 -0.28 -8.53 -23.28
CA TYR A 117 0.76 -8.11 -24.24
C TYR A 117 1.38 -6.79 -23.83
N SER A 118 2.71 -6.68 -23.88
CA SER A 118 3.39 -5.40 -23.64
C SER A 118 3.53 -4.65 -24.98
N PRO A 119 3.04 -3.41 -25.08
CA PRO A 119 3.30 -2.58 -26.26
C PRO A 119 4.81 -2.22 -26.37
N PRO A 120 5.29 -1.79 -27.54
CA PRO A 120 6.67 -1.33 -27.69
C PRO A 120 7.01 -0.18 -26.73
N HIS A 121 8.16 -0.29 -26.06
CA HIS A 121 8.64 0.74 -25.15
C HIS A 121 9.16 1.96 -25.90
N VAL A 122 8.55 3.11 -25.66
CA VAL A 122 8.93 4.40 -26.26
C VAL A 122 9.18 5.41 -25.13
N PRO A 123 10.44 5.81 -24.85
CA PRO A 123 10.75 6.71 -23.73
C PRO A 123 10.00 8.05 -23.76
N ALA A 124 9.70 8.58 -24.95
CA ALA A 124 8.93 9.81 -25.10
C ALA A 124 7.49 9.66 -24.60
N HIS A 125 6.85 8.50 -24.82
CA HIS A 125 5.52 8.22 -24.31
C HIS A 125 5.52 8.17 -22.78
N ASP A 126 6.52 7.52 -22.18
CA ASP A 126 6.66 7.44 -20.72
C ASP A 126 6.89 8.84 -20.10
N ALA A 127 7.68 9.70 -20.75
CA ALA A 127 7.85 11.09 -20.33
C ALA A 127 6.53 11.88 -20.38
N ASN A 128 5.78 11.78 -21.49
CA ASN A 128 4.49 12.47 -21.64
C ASN A 128 3.46 11.99 -20.61
N ARG A 129 3.34 10.67 -20.41
CA ARG A 129 2.47 10.07 -19.37
C ARG A 129 2.84 10.62 -17.99
N THR A 130 4.14 10.70 -17.68
CA THR A 130 4.63 11.19 -16.39
C THR A 130 4.17 12.62 -16.11
N GLU A 131 4.31 13.53 -17.08
CA GLU A 131 3.91 14.93 -16.89
C GLU A 131 2.38 15.08 -16.76
N ILE A 132 1.59 14.28 -17.47
CA ILE A 132 0.13 14.28 -17.32
C ILE A 132 -0.28 13.75 -15.94
N LEU A 133 0.34 12.67 -15.45
CA LEU A 133 0.07 12.14 -14.11
C LEU A 133 0.46 13.15 -13.01
N LYS A 134 1.58 13.88 -13.18
CA LYS A 134 1.96 14.97 -12.26
C LYS A 134 0.94 16.11 -12.26
N LEU A 135 0.38 16.45 -13.42
CA LEU A 135 -0.67 17.47 -13.50
C LEU A 135 -1.97 16.99 -12.83
N LEU A 136 -2.35 15.72 -12.98
CA LEU A 136 -3.46 15.12 -12.24
C LEU A 136 -3.20 15.15 -10.73
N MET A 137 -1.99 14.82 -10.27
CA MET A 137 -1.60 14.93 -8.86
C MET A 137 -1.71 16.36 -8.33
N ALA A 138 -1.36 17.37 -9.14
CA ALA A 138 -1.55 18.77 -8.78
C ALA A 138 -3.04 19.09 -8.57
N CYS A 139 -3.93 18.56 -9.42
CA CYS A 139 -5.39 18.71 -9.23
C CYS A 139 -5.87 18.00 -7.95
N PHE A 140 -5.37 16.78 -7.68
CA PHE A 140 -5.72 16.01 -6.49
C PHE A 140 -5.18 16.60 -5.19
N SER A 141 -4.20 17.49 -5.25
CA SER A 141 -3.59 18.13 -4.09
C SER A 141 -4.47 19.18 -3.41
N GLU A 142 -5.69 19.45 -3.90
CA GLU A 142 -6.59 20.46 -3.35
C GLU A 142 -6.74 20.35 -1.82
N THR A 143 -6.86 19.13 -1.29
CA THR A 143 -7.01 18.86 0.16
C THR A 143 -5.87 19.40 1.02
N ILE A 144 -4.66 19.57 0.46
CA ILE A 144 -3.50 20.14 1.16
C ILE A 144 -3.71 21.62 1.50
N TYR A 145 -4.50 22.31 0.69
CA TYR A 145 -4.73 23.74 0.80
C TYR A 145 -6.02 24.07 1.55
N ILE A 146 -6.78 23.07 2.01
CA ILE A 146 -8.01 23.25 2.78
C ILE A 146 -7.68 23.15 4.28
N GLN A 147 -7.97 24.21 5.03
CA GLN A 147 -8.00 24.07 6.49
C GLN A 147 -9.27 23.30 6.89
N PRO A 148 -9.18 22.27 7.76
CA PRO A 148 -10.35 21.52 8.19
C PRO A 148 -11.31 22.46 8.93
N VAL A 149 -12.47 22.74 8.33
CA VAL A 149 -13.55 23.54 8.93
C VAL A 149 -14.52 22.57 9.61
N GLY A 150 -14.29 22.28 10.89
CA GLY A 150 -15.08 21.33 11.69
C GLY A 150 -14.63 19.87 11.57
N ASP A 151 -15.47 18.93 12.02
CA ASP A 151 -15.21 17.47 11.99
C ASP A 151 -15.56 16.80 10.64
N ALA A 152 -16.09 17.56 9.67
CA ALA A 152 -16.49 17.01 8.38
C ALA A 152 -15.30 16.97 7.41
N LEU A 153 -14.86 15.76 7.05
CA LEU A 153 -13.91 15.55 5.96
C LEU A 153 -14.60 15.86 4.63
N ILE A 154 -14.23 16.96 3.96
CA ILE A 154 -14.78 17.31 2.65
C ILE A 154 -14.17 16.37 1.60
N PRO A 155 -14.98 15.60 0.85
CA PRO A 155 -14.45 14.72 -0.18
C PRO A 155 -13.81 15.50 -1.33
N ASN A 156 -12.70 14.99 -1.86
CA ASN A 156 -12.00 15.59 -2.98
C ASN A 156 -12.73 15.29 -4.29
N ARG A 157 -13.45 16.29 -4.80
CA ARG A 157 -14.27 16.19 -6.02
C ARG A 157 -13.48 15.80 -7.27
N TRP A 158 -12.18 16.13 -7.35
CA TRP A 158 -11.33 15.73 -8.47
C TRP A 158 -11.12 14.22 -8.50
N ILE A 159 -10.85 13.63 -7.33
CA ILE A 159 -10.63 12.19 -7.17
C ILE A 159 -11.97 11.45 -7.35
N GLU A 160 -13.05 12.00 -6.81
CA GLU A 160 -14.41 11.47 -6.98
C GLU A 160 -14.75 11.34 -8.47
N TYR A 161 -14.59 12.42 -9.26
CA TYR A 161 -14.83 12.36 -10.71
C TYR A 161 -13.87 11.39 -11.41
N PHE A 162 -12.57 11.46 -11.10
CA PHE A 162 -11.55 10.60 -11.72
C PHE A 162 -11.82 9.09 -11.51
N SER A 163 -12.33 8.73 -10.33
CA SER A 163 -12.61 7.34 -9.95
C SER A 163 -14.07 6.90 -10.19
N SER A 164 -14.92 7.80 -10.68
CA SER A 164 -16.34 7.54 -10.95
C SER A 164 -16.57 6.80 -12.28
N SER A 165 -17.78 6.29 -12.46
CA SER A 165 -18.25 5.71 -13.72
C SER A 165 -18.39 6.71 -14.88
N ASP A 166 -18.37 8.03 -14.60
CA ASP A 166 -18.37 9.05 -15.65
C ASP A 166 -17.02 9.11 -16.38
N ASN A 167 -15.94 8.60 -15.76
CA ASN A 167 -14.65 8.49 -16.40
C ASN A 167 -14.54 7.16 -17.17
N ARG A 168 -14.80 7.19 -18.49
CA ARG A 168 -14.68 6.02 -19.37
C ARG A 168 -13.31 5.32 -19.32
N HIS A 169 -12.26 6.04 -18.92
CA HIS A 169 -10.89 5.53 -18.87
C HIS A 169 -10.53 4.89 -17.53
N ALA A 170 -11.42 4.88 -16.54
CA ALA A 170 -11.11 4.43 -15.18
C ALA A 170 -10.51 3.01 -15.14
N LEU A 171 -11.08 2.06 -15.88
CA LEU A 171 -10.56 0.68 -15.93
C LEU A 171 -9.20 0.59 -16.66
N PRO A 172 -9.05 1.11 -17.88
CA PRO A 172 -7.75 1.16 -18.55
C PRO A 172 -6.65 1.87 -17.75
N LEU A 173 -6.98 2.96 -17.05
CA LEU A 173 -6.06 3.68 -16.17
C LEU A 173 -5.64 2.81 -14.99
N PHE A 174 -6.60 2.24 -14.26
CA PHE A 174 -6.30 1.35 -13.13
C PHE A 174 -5.35 0.23 -13.55
N THR A 175 -5.67 -0.47 -14.64
CA THR A 175 -4.87 -1.58 -15.16
C THR A 175 -3.48 -1.12 -15.59
N SER A 176 -3.37 0.01 -16.30
CA SER A 176 -2.09 0.53 -16.78
C SER A 176 -1.18 0.97 -15.63
N LEU A 177 -1.72 1.70 -14.64
CA LEU A 177 -0.97 2.15 -13.47
C LEU A 177 -0.46 0.95 -12.66
N LEU A 178 -1.34 -0.02 -12.36
CA LEU A 178 -0.99 -1.23 -11.60
C LEU A 178 0.09 -2.04 -12.32
N ASN A 179 -0.07 -2.28 -13.63
CA ASN A 179 0.85 -3.11 -14.40
C ASN A 179 2.22 -2.46 -14.56
N VAL A 180 2.29 -1.14 -14.78
CA VAL A 180 3.57 -0.40 -14.85
C VAL A 180 4.33 -0.50 -13.53
N ILE A 181 3.64 -0.36 -12.38
CA ILE A 181 4.26 -0.50 -11.05
C ILE A 181 4.78 -1.93 -10.84
N CYS A 182 3.91 -2.95 -11.00
CA CYS A 182 4.26 -4.33 -10.66
C CYS A 182 5.27 -4.96 -11.64
N SER A 183 5.31 -4.51 -12.90
CA SER A 183 6.26 -5.00 -13.90
C SER A 183 7.65 -4.34 -13.79
N TYR A 184 7.77 -3.14 -13.20
CA TYR A 184 9.00 -2.36 -13.18
C TYR A 184 10.18 -3.13 -12.57
N ASP A 185 11.33 -3.12 -13.25
CA ASP A 185 12.56 -3.78 -12.81
C ASP A 185 13.71 -2.76 -12.73
N PRO A 186 14.10 -2.33 -11.51
CA PRO A 186 15.15 -1.33 -11.32
C PRO A 186 16.56 -1.87 -11.61
N VAL A 187 16.75 -3.19 -11.72
CA VAL A 187 18.06 -3.81 -11.97
C VAL A 187 18.26 -4.09 -13.46
N GLY A 188 17.17 -4.40 -14.18
CA GLY A 188 17.19 -4.66 -15.62
C GLY A 188 17.95 -5.95 -15.96
N MET A 189 19.06 -5.84 -16.70
CA MET A 189 19.86 -7.00 -17.14
C MET A 189 20.62 -7.72 -16.01
N GLY A 190 20.54 -7.27 -14.75
CA GLY A 190 21.24 -7.92 -13.64
C GLY A 190 22.75 -7.64 -13.58
N LEU A 191 23.26 -6.76 -14.44
CA LEU A 191 24.69 -6.42 -14.52
C LEU A 191 25.08 -5.35 -13.50
N PRO A 192 26.24 -5.47 -12.83
CA PRO A 192 26.79 -4.40 -12.00
C PRO A 192 26.92 -3.08 -12.79
N TYR A 193 26.53 -1.96 -12.18
CA TYR A 193 26.60 -0.61 -12.74
C TYR A 193 25.75 -0.38 -14.01
N ASN A 194 24.80 -1.25 -14.32
CA ASN A 194 23.90 -1.11 -15.49
C ASN A 194 23.25 0.29 -15.56
N HIS A 195 22.85 0.83 -14.42
CA HIS A 195 22.22 2.14 -14.28
C HIS A 195 23.15 3.35 -14.55
N LEU A 196 24.46 3.15 -14.61
CA LEU A 196 25.42 4.19 -15.02
C LEU A 196 25.58 4.23 -16.53
N ILE A 197 25.32 3.11 -17.21
CA ILE A 197 25.51 2.95 -18.65
C ILE A 197 24.20 3.21 -19.39
N PHE A 198 23.06 2.82 -18.80
CA PHE A 198 21.74 2.97 -19.40
C PHE A 198 20.85 3.88 -18.55
N THR A 199 20.27 4.90 -19.19
CA THR A 199 19.30 5.79 -18.57
C THR A 199 17.97 5.08 -18.43
N ASP A 200 17.50 4.96 -17.19
CA ASP A 200 16.16 4.46 -16.91
C ASP A 200 15.13 5.58 -17.10
N SER A 201 14.35 5.46 -18.18
CA SER A 201 13.28 6.41 -18.52
C SER A 201 11.95 6.11 -17.84
N ARG A 202 11.80 4.91 -17.25
CA ARG A 202 10.52 4.40 -16.76
C ARG A 202 10.32 4.64 -15.26
N GLU A 203 11.39 4.77 -14.49
CA GLU A 203 11.30 5.03 -13.04
C GLU A 203 10.40 6.21 -12.69
N ALA A 204 10.53 7.34 -13.40
CA ALA A 204 9.73 8.54 -13.15
C ALA A 204 8.22 8.30 -13.40
N LEU A 205 7.88 7.50 -14.42
CA LEU A 205 6.51 7.10 -14.69
C LEU A 205 5.98 6.20 -13.57
N VAL A 206 6.78 5.25 -13.11
CA VAL A 206 6.40 4.31 -12.03
C VAL A 206 6.14 5.06 -10.73
N GLU A 207 6.99 6.01 -10.38
CA GLU A 207 6.80 6.86 -9.20
C GLU A 207 5.51 7.68 -9.29
N ALA A 208 5.26 8.35 -10.42
CA ALA A 208 4.04 9.12 -10.63
C ALA A 208 2.78 8.24 -10.61
N ALA A 209 2.85 7.06 -11.24
CA ALA A 209 1.75 6.10 -11.26
C ALA A 209 1.41 5.58 -9.85
N LEU A 210 2.44 5.26 -9.06
CA LEU A 210 2.31 4.81 -7.69
C LEU A 210 1.66 5.89 -6.80
N GLN A 211 2.10 7.14 -6.92
CA GLN A 211 1.53 8.26 -6.18
C GLN A 211 0.05 8.48 -6.51
N VAL A 212 -0.31 8.49 -7.80
CA VAL A 212 -1.71 8.59 -8.24
C VAL A 212 -2.54 7.45 -7.68
N LEU A 213 -2.06 6.21 -7.79
CA LEU A 213 -2.81 5.04 -7.32
C LEU A 213 -3.02 5.05 -5.80
N VAL A 214 -2.00 5.46 -5.03
CA VAL A 214 -2.12 5.63 -3.57
C VAL A 214 -3.18 6.67 -3.20
N VAL A 215 -3.12 7.86 -3.81
CA VAL A 215 -4.06 8.94 -3.50
C VAL A 215 -5.50 8.58 -3.87
N VAL A 216 -5.70 7.95 -5.02
CA VAL A 216 -7.04 7.53 -5.47
C VAL A 216 -7.59 6.40 -4.61
N LEU A 217 -6.75 5.48 -4.13
CA LEU A 217 -7.15 4.42 -3.21
C LEU A 217 -7.32 4.89 -1.77
N ASP A 218 -6.71 6.00 -1.36
CA ASP A 218 -6.90 6.56 0.00
C ASP A 218 -8.21 7.33 0.14
N HIS A 219 -8.79 7.78 -0.99
CA HIS A 219 -10.06 8.47 -1.02
C HIS A 219 -11.22 7.51 -0.70
N ASP A 220 -11.42 7.28 0.59
CA ASP A 220 -12.47 6.41 1.13
C ASP A 220 -13.74 7.24 1.42
N THR A 221 -14.82 6.98 0.68
CA THR A 221 -16.13 7.64 0.80
C THR A 221 -16.98 7.10 1.97
N ASN A 222 -16.34 6.47 2.97
CA ASN A 222 -17.02 5.84 4.12
C ASN A 222 -17.62 6.84 5.14
N ASN A 223 -17.77 8.12 4.77
CA ASN A 223 -18.59 9.09 5.51
C ASN A 223 -20.06 9.09 5.05
N SER A 224 -20.56 7.99 4.48
CA SER A 224 -22.01 7.78 4.38
C SER A 224 -22.52 7.46 5.79
N THR A 225 -23.26 8.41 6.35
CA THR A 225 -24.14 8.23 7.50
C THR A 225 -24.89 6.90 7.39
N GLU A 226 -25.00 6.19 8.51
CA GLU A 226 -25.39 4.78 8.68
C GLU A 226 -26.81 4.38 8.16
N GLU A 227 -27.43 5.10 7.21
CA GLU A 227 -28.84 4.92 6.85
C GLU A 227 -29.13 4.24 5.50
N ASP A 228 -28.16 3.91 4.64
CA ASP A 228 -28.45 3.18 3.38
C ASP A 228 -27.86 1.77 3.29
N THR A 229 -28.72 0.82 2.90
CA THR A 229 -28.57 -0.63 3.10
C THR A 229 -27.66 -1.35 2.09
N GLN A 230 -26.72 -0.64 1.45
CA GLN A 230 -25.68 -1.24 0.60
C GLN A 230 -24.42 -0.37 0.67
N PRO A 231 -23.21 -0.93 0.90
CA PRO A 231 -21.98 -0.16 0.81
C PRO A 231 -21.77 0.21 -0.67
N ASN A 232 -22.19 1.40 -1.05
CA ASN A 232 -21.98 1.92 -2.39
C ASN A 232 -20.49 2.26 -2.51
N MET A 233 -19.67 1.32 -2.99
CA MET A 233 -18.29 1.61 -3.39
C MET A 233 -18.35 2.46 -4.66
N ASP A 234 -18.50 3.78 -4.50
CA ASP A 234 -18.55 4.72 -5.62
C ASP A 234 -17.18 4.83 -6.33
N ASN A 235 -16.09 4.54 -5.62
CA ASN A 235 -14.74 4.54 -6.17
C ASN A 235 -14.46 3.26 -6.96
N LEU A 236 -14.45 3.37 -8.29
CA LEU A 236 -14.23 2.23 -9.19
C LEU A 236 -12.83 1.62 -9.05
N PHE A 237 -11.81 2.38 -8.65
CA PHE A 237 -10.45 1.85 -8.47
C PHE A 237 -10.41 0.89 -7.28
N ILE A 238 -11.08 1.24 -6.17
CA ILE A 238 -11.24 0.34 -5.02
C ILE A 238 -12.03 -0.90 -5.45
N ASN A 239 -13.10 -0.73 -6.23
CA ASN A 239 -13.92 -1.84 -6.72
C ASN A 239 -13.12 -2.79 -7.63
N TYR A 240 -12.40 -2.26 -8.64
CA TYR A 240 -11.54 -3.04 -9.53
C TYR A 240 -10.45 -3.75 -8.75
N LEU A 241 -9.77 -3.03 -7.84
CA LEU A 241 -8.79 -3.62 -6.96
C LEU A 241 -9.44 -4.78 -6.22
N SER A 242 -10.53 -4.58 -5.47
CA SER A 242 -11.25 -5.60 -4.68
C SER A 242 -11.71 -6.84 -5.48
N ARG A 243 -11.94 -6.70 -6.80
CA ARG A 243 -12.35 -7.78 -7.70
C ARG A 243 -11.21 -8.61 -8.28
N VAL A 244 -9.95 -8.17 -8.23
CA VAL A 244 -8.79 -9.00 -8.65
C VAL A 244 -8.76 -10.32 -7.84
N HIS A 245 -9.03 -11.46 -8.46
CA HIS A 245 -9.16 -12.73 -7.73
C HIS A 245 -8.44 -13.92 -8.38
N ARG A 246 -7.90 -13.74 -9.58
CA ARG A 246 -7.17 -14.80 -10.29
C ARG A 246 -5.80 -15.00 -9.64
N GLU A 247 -5.39 -16.26 -9.50
CA GLU A 247 -4.11 -16.61 -8.90
C GLU A 247 -2.92 -16.00 -9.66
N GLU A 248 -2.99 -15.98 -10.99
CA GLU A 248 -1.98 -15.39 -11.87
C GLU A 248 -1.81 -13.88 -11.62
N ASP A 249 -2.93 -13.15 -11.54
CA ASP A 249 -2.95 -11.71 -11.27
C ASP A 249 -2.37 -11.40 -9.88
N PHE A 250 -2.72 -12.21 -8.88
CA PHE A 250 -2.16 -12.07 -7.54
C PHE A 250 -0.66 -12.33 -7.51
N TYR A 251 -0.21 -13.41 -8.14
CA TYR A 251 1.21 -13.74 -8.22
C TYR A 251 1.99 -12.62 -8.92
N PHE A 252 1.44 -12.04 -9.98
CA PHE A 252 2.04 -10.91 -10.68
C PHE A 252 2.21 -9.68 -9.77
N ILE A 253 1.13 -9.24 -9.10
CA ILE A 253 1.17 -8.09 -8.18
C ILE A 253 2.22 -8.31 -7.09
N LEU A 254 2.18 -9.50 -6.51
CA LEU A 254 3.05 -9.88 -5.42
C LEU A 254 4.52 -9.91 -5.82
N ARG A 255 4.83 -10.53 -6.96
CA ARG A 255 6.18 -10.57 -7.52
C ARG A 255 6.72 -9.15 -7.74
N GLY A 256 5.85 -8.23 -8.16
CA GLY A 256 6.17 -6.80 -8.26
C GLY A 256 6.57 -6.20 -6.92
N PHE A 257 5.72 -6.31 -5.90
CA PHE A 257 6.02 -5.82 -4.55
C PHE A 257 7.32 -6.39 -3.99
N THR A 258 7.48 -7.72 -4.05
CA THR A 258 8.69 -8.42 -3.60
C THR A 258 9.94 -7.86 -4.27
N LYS A 259 9.94 -7.75 -5.60
CA LYS A 259 11.09 -7.27 -6.36
C LYS A 259 11.48 -5.85 -5.96
N LEU A 260 10.50 -4.95 -5.83
CA LEU A 260 10.73 -3.55 -5.54
C LEU A 260 11.09 -3.30 -4.08
N LEU A 261 10.43 -3.96 -3.12
CA LEU A 261 10.74 -3.84 -1.70
C LEU A 261 12.13 -4.41 -1.37
N ASN A 262 12.57 -5.48 -2.03
CA ASN A 262 13.90 -6.07 -1.83
C ASN A 262 15.04 -5.23 -2.41
N ASN A 263 14.75 -4.37 -3.40
CA ASN A 263 15.78 -3.62 -4.12
C ASN A 263 16.71 -2.80 -3.19
N PRO A 264 16.24 -1.98 -2.23
CA PRO A 264 17.12 -1.27 -1.29
C PRO A 264 17.95 -2.19 -0.39
N LEU A 265 17.53 -3.44 -0.23
CA LEU A 265 18.00 -4.42 0.74
C LEU A 265 19.01 -5.40 0.13
N GLN A 266 19.07 -5.49 -1.20
CA GLN A 266 20.11 -6.21 -1.93
C GLN A 266 21.51 -5.66 -1.60
N GLN A 267 22.32 -6.49 -0.94
CA GLN A 267 23.74 -6.22 -0.72
C GLN A 267 24.56 -6.87 -1.83
N THR A 268 25.27 -6.05 -2.59
CA THR A 268 26.26 -6.52 -3.55
C THR A 268 27.67 -6.37 -2.98
N TYR A 269 28.56 -7.32 -3.28
CA TYR A 269 29.99 -7.23 -2.92
C TYR A 269 30.65 -5.96 -3.47
N LEU A 270 30.12 -5.41 -4.56
CA LEU A 270 30.58 -4.19 -5.19
C LEU A 270 29.76 -2.99 -4.67
N PRO A 271 30.40 -1.92 -4.17
CA PRO A 271 29.70 -0.74 -3.65
C PRO A 271 28.94 -0.02 -4.77
N ASN A 272 27.71 0.42 -4.49
CA ASN A 272 26.84 1.14 -5.44
C ASN A 272 26.65 0.45 -6.80
N SER A 273 26.80 -0.88 -6.84
CA SER A 273 26.73 -1.61 -8.10
C SER A 273 25.31 -1.85 -8.60
N THR A 274 24.31 -1.74 -7.73
CA THR A 274 22.89 -1.84 -8.07
C THR A 274 22.20 -0.51 -7.84
N LYS A 275 21.24 -0.20 -8.72
CA LYS A 275 20.37 0.96 -8.58
C LYS A 275 19.43 0.75 -7.40
N LYS A 276 19.24 1.79 -6.58
CA LYS A 276 18.29 1.79 -5.47
C LYS A 276 17.11 2.71 -5.78
N ILE A 277 15.91 2.17 -5.70
CA ILE A 277 14.66 2.95 -5.83
C ILE A 277 14.52 3.94 -4.68
N GLN A 278 13.86 5.08 -4.93
CA GLN A 278 13.62 6.13 -3.93
C GLN A 278 12.18 6.16 -3.39
N PHE A 279 11.23 5.49 -4.06
CA PHE A 279 9.79 5.52 -3.77
C PHE A 279 9.32 4.38 -2.83
N HIS A 280 10.18 3.93 -1.93
CA HIS A 280 9.85 2.79 -1.05
C HIS A 280 8.73 3.09 -0.04
N GLN A 281 8.51 4.37 0.31
CA GLN A 281 7.49 4.76 1.28
C GLN A 281 6.09 4.64 0.66
N GLU A 282 5.93 5.17 -0.55
CA GLU A 282 4.73 5.09 -1.37
C GLU A 282 4.39 3.64 -1.68
N LEU A 283 5.40 2.80 -1.92
CA LEU A 283 5.21 1.38 -2.18
C LEU A 283 4.68 0.63 -0.96
N LEU A 284 5.13 0.98 0.25
CA LEU A 284 4.61 0.42 1.50
C LEU A 284 3.17 0.85 1.76
N ILE A 285 2.82 2.11 1.47
CA ILE A 285 1.45 2.62 1.59
C ILE A 285 0.54 1.90 0.60
N PHE A 286 0.99 1.76 -0.66
CA PHE A 286 0.24 1.01 -1.68
C PHE A 286 0.06 -0.47 -1.30
N PHE A 287 1.09 -1.10 -0.75
CA PHE A 287 1.02 -2.47 -0.23
C PHE A 287 -0.01 -2.58 0.90
N TRP A 288 0.00 -1.64 1.85
CA TRP A 288 -0.98 -1.57 2.94
C TRP A 288 -2.41 -1.44 2.41
N LYS A 289 -2.67 -0.47 1.52
CA LYS A 289 -3.99 -0.25 0.92
C LYS A 289 -4.48 -1.47 0.14
N THR A 290 -3.57 -2.12 -0.59
CA THR A 290 -3.88 -3.36 -1.29
C THR A 290 -4.27 -4.48 -0.33
N CYS A 291 -3.65 -4.56 0.85
CA CYS A 291 -4.02 -5.53 1.88
C CYS A 291 -5.38 -5.21 2.53
N ASP A 292 -5.64 -3.93 2.80
CA ASP A 292 -6.83 -3.43 3.49
C ASP A 292 -8.11 -3.72 2.68
N TYR A 293 -8.17 -3.25 1.43
CA TYR A 293 -9.33 -3.47 0.54
C TYR A 293 -9.50 -4.92 0.09
N LYS A 294 -8.45 -5.74 0.22
CA LYS A 294 -8.52 -7.12 -0.24
C LYS A 294 -9.02 -8.09 0.79
N ALA A 295 -8.83 -7.84 2.09
CA ALA A 295 -9.13 -8.79 3.18
C ALA A 295 -8.91 -10.28 2.80
N ARG A 296 -7.95 -10.55 1.91
CA ARG A 296 -7.59 -11.87 1.38
C ARG A 296 -6.12 -12.02 1.71
N VAL A 297 -5.91 -12.50 2.92
CA VAL A 297 -4.91 -13.49 3.31
C VAL A 297 -3.57 -13.44 2.54
N GLY A 298 -3.57 -13.86 1.26
CA GLY A 298 -2.36 -14.11 0.47
C GLY A 298 -1.46 -12.90 0.19
N LEU A 299 -1.95 -11.65 0.23
CA LEU A 299 -1.09 -10.47 0.09
C LEU A 299 -0.42 -10.08 1.42
N MET A 300 -1.17 -10.14 2.53
CA MET A 300 -0.62 -9.92 3.88
C MET A 300 0.52 -10.90 4.19
N HIS A 301 0.38 -12.14 3.75
CA HIS A 301 1.42 -13.18 3.85
C HIS A 301 2.79 -12.72 3.40
N ILE A 302 2.90 -12.26 2.16
CA ILE A 302 4.21 -12.09 1.56
C ILE A 302 4.80 -10.73 1.93
N GLY A 303 4.00 -9.68 2.16
CA GLY A 303 4.56 -8.45 2.74
C GLY A 303 4.93 -8.58 4.21
N CYS A 304 4.28 -9.45 5.00
CA CYS A 304 4.75 -9.79 6.34
C CYS A 304 6.06 -10.62 6.28
N VAL A 305 6.21 -11.60 5.38
CA VAL A 305 7.50 -12.30 5.18
C VAL A 305 8.61 -11.33 4.73
N PHE A 306 8.35 -10.48 3.72
CA PHE A 306 9.37 -9.60 3.16
C PHE A 306 9.79 -8.49 4.12
N THR A 307 8.83 -7.81 4.76
CA THR A 307 9.18 -6.83 5.79
C THR A 307 9.95 -7.50 6.91
N ALA A 308 9.54 -8.68 7.37
CA ALA A 308 10.19 -9.33 8.49
C ALA A 308 11.54 -10.00 8.21
N SER A 309 11.86 -10.36 6.97
CA SER A 309 13.17 -10.96 6.68
C SER A 309 14.26 -9.91 6.45
N GLU A 310 13.90 -8.63 6.33
CA GLU A 310 14.81 -7.57 5.89
C GLU A 310 15.06 -6.45 6.93
N TRP A 311 14.43 -6.52 8.10
CA TRP A 311 14.77 -5.61 9.19
C TRP A 311 16.13 -5.97 9.81
N ARG A 312 17.05 -5.01 9.82
CA ARG A 312 18.32 -5.08 10.56
C ARG A 312 18.04 -5.28 12.06
N ALA A 313 18.98 -5.93 12.76
CA ALA A 313 18.94 -6.14 14.23
C ALA A 313 18.48 -4.92 15.04
N GLU A 314 18.83 -3.71 14.59
CA GLU A 314 18.44 -2.44 15.21
C GLU A 314 16.93 -2.20 15.25
N PHE A 315 16.17 -2.60 14.23
CA PHE A 315 14.71 -2.45 14.23
C PHE A 315 14.06 -3.43 15.21
N TRP A 316 14.54 -4.68 15.26
CA TRP A 316 14.06 -5.66 16.24
C TRP A 316 14.28 -5.20 17.67
N VAL A 317 15.44 -4.60 17.94
CA VAL A 317 15.72 -3.99 19.24
C VAL A 317 14.76 -2.84 19.54
N ARG A 318 14.37 -2.03 18.55
CA ARG A 318 13.39 -0.93 18.71
C ARG A 318 11.97 -1.40 19.03
N LEU A 319 11.59 -2.63 18.69
CA LEU A 319 10.27 -3.19 19.03
C LEU A 319 10.05 -3.34 20.54
N ASN A 320 11.14 -3.39 21.33
CA ASN A 320 11.05 -3.46 22.78
C ASN A 320 10.69 -2.11 23.45
N LYS A 321 10.52 -1.03 22.67
CA LYS A 321 10.04 0.25 23.22
C LYS A 321 8.59 0.09 23.71
N PRO A 322 8.22 0.76 24.82
CA PRO A 322 6.87 0.72 25.35
C PRO A 322 5.88 1.21 24.29
N TYR A 323 4.78 0.49 24.16
CA TYR A 323 3.68 0.85 23.28
C TYR A 323 2.79 1.87 23.98
N THR A 324 2.56 2.99 23.31
CA THR A 324 1.56 3.99 23.73
C THR A 324 0.30 3.72 22.92
N ALA A 325 -0.82 3.50 23.61
CA ALA A 325 -2.09 3.14 22.97
C ALA A 325 -2.51 4.17 21.91
N VAL A 326 -2.85 3.67 20.73
CA VAL A 326 -3.45 4.41 19.62
C VAL A 326 -4.93 4.01 19.55
N PRO A 327 -5.88 4.90 19.23
CA PRO A 327 -7.29 4.52 19.06
C PRO A 327 -7.46 3.57 17.86
N MET A 328 -7.34 2.27 18.11
CA MET A 328 -7.70 1.16 17.21
C MET A 328 -8.48 0.11 18.03
N ASP A 329 -9.29 -0.72 17.37
CA ASP A 329 -10.03 -1.86 17.94
C ASP A 329 -9.13 -3.03 18.39
N ILE A 330 -8.12 -2.71 19.19
CA ILE A 330 -7.17 -3.63 19.78
C ILE A 330 -7.37 -3.55 21.30
N PRO A 331 -7.52 -4.69 22.00
CA PRO A 331 -7.72 -4.68 23.45
C PRO A 331 -6.59 -3.91 24.15
N VAL A 332 -6.96 -2.99 25.05
CA VAL A 332 -6.02 -2.17 25.82
C VAL A 332 -5.04 -3.10 26.57
N PHE A 333 -3.79 -3.14 26.12
CA PHE A 333 -2.72 -3.86 26.80
C PHE A 333 -1.58 -2.89 27.12
N SER A 334 -0.90 -3.14 28.24
CA SER A 334 0.34 -2.47 28.60
C SER A 334 1.51 -3.40 28.24
N GLY A 335 2.33 -2.97 27.30
CA GLY A 335 3.42 -3.78 26.76
C GLY A 335 4.28 -3.01 25.77
N THR A 336 5.09 -3.74 25.03
CA THR A 336 5.99 -3.23 23.98
C THR A 336 5.35 -3.35 22.59
N HIS A 337 5.98 -2.77 21.57
CA HIS A 337 5.55 -2.97 20.18
C HIS A 337 5.69 -4.44 19.74
N ALA A 338 6.63 -5.18 20.34
CA ALA A 338 6.74 -6.62 20.14
C ALA A 338 5.53 -7.39 20.71
N ASP A 339 5.00 -6.97 21.87
CA ASP A 339 3.78 -7.55 22.43
C ASP A 339 2.58 -7.32 21.52
N LEU A 340 2.47 -6.12 20.93
CA LEU A 340 1.43 -5.80 19.94
C LEU A 340 1.49 -6.76 18.75
N MET A 341 2.69 -6.96 18.19
CA MET A 341 2.90 -7.84 17.04
C MET A 341 2.45 -9.27 17.34
N ILE A 342 2.85 -9.82 18.51
CA ILE A 342 2.44 -11.16 18.95
C ILE A 342 0.92 -11.25 19.11
N ILE A 343 0.28 -10.22 19.68
CA ILE A 343 -1.17 -10.19 19.90
C ILE A 343 -1.93 -10.13 18.57
N ILE A 344 -1.47 -9.30 17.62
CA ILE A 344 -2.07 -9.19 16.28
C ILE A 344 -1.93 -10.52 15.54
N PHE A 345 -0.74 -11.12 15.52
CA PHE A 345 -0.51 -12.41 14.88
C PHE A 345 -1.36 -13.50 15.52
N HIS A 346 -1.53 -13.45 16.85
CA HIS A 346 -2.44 -14.35 17.57
C HIS A 346 -3.89 -14.21 17.13
N LYS A 347 -4.39 -12.98 17.03
CA LYS A 347 -5.74 -12.72 16.53
C LYS A 347 -5.89 -13.27 15.10
N ILE A 348 -4.97 -12.92 14.20
CA ILE A 348 -5.01 -13.37 12.79
C ILE A 348 -5.05 -14.90 12.69
N ILE A 349 -4.21 -15.60 13.45
CA ILE A 349 -4.10 -17.06 13.41
C ILE A 349 -5.33 -17.74 14.03
N THR A 350 -5.85 -17.21 15.15
CA THR A 350 -6.92 -17.88 15.91
C THR A 350 -8.33 -17.50 15.51
N THR A 351 -8.57 -16.27 15.04
CA THR A 351 -9.86 -15.82 14.51
C THR A 351 -9.92 -15.95 12.99
N GLY A 352 -8.83 -16.37 12.36
CA GLY A 352 -8.72 -16.51 10.92
C GLY A 352 -9.57 -17.63 10.33
N HIS A 353 -10.17 -17.37 9.17
CA HIS A 353 -10.74 -18.39 8.29
C HIS A 353 -9.70 -19.45 7.87
N GLN A 354 -10.12 -20.70 7.64
CA GLN A 354 -9.22 -21.83 7.28
C GLN A 354 -8.34 -21.56 6.05
N ARG A 355 -8.72 -20.61 5.19
CA ARG A 355 -7.92 -20.16 4.03
C ARG A 355 -6.64 -19.41 4.41
N LEU A 356 -6.51 -18.94 5.66
CA LEU A 356 -5.30 -18.31 6.23
C LEU A 356 -4.29 -19.35 6.75
N GLN A 357 -4.54 -20.65 6.65
CA GLN A 357 -3.57 -21.67 7.11
C GLN A 357 -2.16 -21.50 6.53
N PRO A 358 -2.00 -21.19 5.24
CA PRO A 358 -0.68 -20.91 4.70
C PRO A 358 0.06 -19.76 5.45
N LEU A 359 -0.66 -18.83 6.12
CA LEU A 359 -0.05 -17.64 6.79
C LEU A 359 0.79 -18.06 7.96
N PHE A 360 0.47 -19.20 8.53
CA PHE A 360 1.01 -19.61 9.80
C PHE A 360 2.53 -19.80 9.64
N ASP A 361 2.99 -20.37 8.54
CA ASP A 361 4.42 -20.53 8.25
C ASP A 361 5.12 -19.16 8.16
N CYS A 362 4.51 -18.21 7.44
CA CYS A 362 5.01 -16.85 7.34
C CYS A 362 5.11 -16.19 8.72
N LEU A 363 3.97 -16.04 9.41
CA LEU A 363 3.87 -15.28 10.65
C LEU A 363 4.77 -15.87 11.75
N LEU A 364 4.90 -17.20 11.77
CA LEU A 364 5.84 -17.86 12.67
C LEU A 364 7.28 -17.65 12.25
N THR A 365 7.63 -17.64 10.96
CA THR A 365 8.99 -17.31 10.49
C THR A 365 9.42 -15.91 10.92
N ILE A 366 8.50 -14.93 10.87
CA ILE A 366 8.74 -13.58 11.40
C ILE A 366 9.10 -13.65 12.87
N LEU A 367 8.25 -14.33 13.66
CA LEU A 367 8.48 -14.47 15.09
C LEU A 367 9.80 -15.20 15.38
N VAL A 368 10.18 -16.21 14.59
CA VAL A 368 11.49 -16.88 14.69
C VAL A 368 12.62 -15.88 14.49
N ASN A 369 12.54 -15.02 13.47
CA ASN A 369 13.60 -14.03 13.19
C ASN A 369 13.70 -12.93 14.26
N VAL A 370 12.57 -12.50 14.85
CA VAL A 370 12.56 -11.48 15.92
C VAL A 370 12.93 -12.08 17.27
N SER A 371 12.66 -13.37 17.50
CA SER A 371 12.78 -14.05 18.79
C SER A 371 14.11 -13.84 19.53
N PRO A 372 15.30 -13.77 18.90
CA PRO A 372 16.55 -13.53 19.62
C PRO A 372 16.67 -12.12 20.23
N TYR A 373 15.83 -11.18 19.80
CA TYR A 373 15.85 -9.77 20.18
C TYR A 373 14.72 -9.35 21.13
N LEU A 374 13.74 -10.23 21.35
CA LEU A 374 12.57 -9.96 22.18
C LEU A 374 12.95 -9.89 23.65
N LYS A 375 12.74 -8.73 24.28
CA LYS A 375 12.99 -8.47 25.70
C LYS A 375 11.69 -8.08 26.38
N THR A 376 11.57 -8.40 27.67
CA THR A 376 10.50 -7.90 28.54
C THR A 376 9.09 -8.17 28.01
N LEU A 377 8.87 -9.36 27.43
CA LEU A 377 7.54 -9.75 26.97
C LEU A 377 6.52 -9.69 28.11
N SER A 378 5.36 -9.13 27.81
CA SER A 378 4.21 -9.09 28.72
C SER A 378 3.69 -10.51 29.02
N MET A 379 3.00 -10.66 30.14
CA MET A 379 2.31 -11.91 30.49
C MET A 379 1.26 -12.30 29.43
N VAL A 380 0.63 -11.29 28.81
CA VAL A 380 -0.39 -11.50 27.77
C VAL A 380 0.24 -12.11 26.52
N ALA A 381 1.29 -11.48 25.96
CA ALA A 381 1.97 -12.00 24.79
C ALA A 381 2.59 -13.39 25.04
N SER A 382 3.18 -13.59 26.23
CA SER A 382 3.72 -14.90 26.65
C SER A 382 2.66 -16.00 26.65
N THR A 383 1.47 -15.71 27.18
CA THR A 383 0.35 -16.66 27.18
C THR A 383 -0.16 -16.94 25.77
N LYS A 384 -0.15 -15.93 24.88
CA LYS A 384 -0.59 -16.05 23.48
C LYS A 384 0.36 -16.91 22.65
N LEU A 385 1.68 -16.79 22.85
CA LEU A 385 2.66 -17.69 22.23
C LEU A 385 2.46 -19.15 22.66
N LEU A 386 2.24 -19.40 23.96
CA LEU A 386 1.96 -20.77 24.42
C LEU A 386 0.64 -21.32 23.88
N HIS A 387 -0.37 -20.47 23.70
CA HIS A 387 -1.64 -20.90 23.11
C HIS A 387 -1.46 -21.39 21.66
N PHE A 388 -0.55 -20.79 20.88
CA PHE A 388 -0.20 -21.35 19.56
C PHE A 388 0.36 -22.76 19.67
N LEU A 389 1.28 -23.00 20.61
CA LEU A 389 1.87 -24.33 20.79
C LEU A 389 0.80 -25.35 21.19
N GLU A 390 -0.11 -25.00 22.10
CA GLU A 390 -1.23 -25.87 22.48
C GLU A 390 -2.14 -26.20 21.29
N ALA A 391 -2.47 -25.21 20.46
CA ALA A 391 -3.36 -25.39 19.32
C ALA A 391 -2.70 -26.24 18.22
N PHE A 392 -1.47 -25.91 17.83
CA PHE A 392 -0.76 -26.57 16.73
C PHE A 392 -0.20 -27.94 17.09
N SER A 393 -0.04 -28.26 18.38
CA SER A 393 0.35 -29.59 18.84
C SER A 393 -0.85 -30.53 19.10
N THR A 394 -2.08 -30.14 18.74
CA THR A 394 -3.21 -31.06 18.83
C THR A 394 -3.12 -32.16 17.78
N PRO A 395 -3.42 -33.44 18.12
CA PRO A 395 -3.36 -34.54 17.16
C PRO A 395 -4.20 -34.28 15.91
N TRP A 396 -5.42 -33.77 16.10
CA TRP A 396 -6.31 -33.43 14.98
C TRP A 396 -5.67 -32.43 14.01
N PHE A 397 -5.03 -31.38 14.52
CA PHE A 397 -4.37 -30.38 13.68
C PHE A 397 -3.13 -30.95 12.98
N LEU A 398 -2.27 -31.68 13.71
CA LEU A 398 -1.05 -32.27 13.15
C LEU A 398 -1.35 -33.24 12.02
N PHE A 399 -2.37 -34.10 12.17
CA PHE A 399 -2.76 -35.07 11.15
C PHE A 399 -3.64 -34.49 10.04
N SER A 400 -4.06 -33.22 10.14
CA SER A 400 -4.88 -32.58 9.10
C SER A 400 -4.09 -32.26 7.82
N SER A 401 -2.78 -32.06 7.91
CA SER A 401 -1.91 -31.80 6.76
C SER A 401 -0.49 -32.30 7.03
N PRO A 402 0.18 -32.93 6.05
CA PRO A 402 1.53 -33.44 6.23
C PRO A 402 2.56 -32.36 6.59
N ASN A 403 2.30 -31.07 6.30
CA ASN A 403 3.24 -29.97 6.55
C ASN A 403 3.01 -29.27 7.91
N ASN A 404 1.91 -29.56 8.63
CA ASN A 404 1.56 -28.83 9.86
C ASN A 404 2.58 -29.00 11.00
N HIS A 405 3.40 -30.05 10.95
CA HIS A 405 4.46 -30.28 11.93
C HIS A 405 5.52 -29.17 11.90
N HIS A 406 5.78 -28.54 10.74
CA HIS A 406 6.74 -27.44 10.61
C HIS A 406 6.38 -26.23 11.49
N LEU A 407 5.09 -25.94 11.65
CA LEU A 407 4.61 -24.86 12.52
C LEU A 407 4.99 -25.08 13.99
N VAL A 408 4.96 -26.33 14.45
CA VAL A 408 5.39 -26.68 15.81
C VAL A 408 6.90 -26.47 15.95
N PHE A 409 7.69 -26.85 14.93
CA PHE A 409 9.14 -26.59 14.93
C PHE A 409 9.46 -25.10 15.02
N PHE A 410 8.78 -24.24 14.24
CA PHE A 410 8.99 -22.79 14.36
C PHE A 410 8.67 -22.26 15.75
N LEU A 411 7.58 -22.73 16.39
CA LEU A 411 7.24 -22.33 17.76
C LEU A 411 8.31 -22.76 18.77
N LEU A 412 8.83 -23.98 18.65
CA LEU A 412 9.91 -24.45 19.51
C LEU A 412 11.18 -23.64 19.31
N GLU A 413 11.51 -23.28 18.07
CA GLU A 413 12.64 -22.42 17.75
C GLU A 413 12.48 -21.01 18.34
N ILE A 414 11.28 -20.41 18.28
CA ILE A 414 10.97 -19.14 18.95
C ILE A 414 11.27 -19.23 20.45
N PHE A 415 10.74 -20.25 21.14
CA PHE A 415 10.98 -20.42 22.57
C PHE A 415 12.47 -20.64 22.87
N ASN A 416 13.15 -21.46 22.07
CA ASN A 416 14.57 -21.73 22.23
C ASN A 416 15.40 -20.46 22.07
N ASN A 417 15.15 -19.66 21.03
CA ASN A 417 15.84 -18.40 20.79
C ASN A 417 15.63 -17.39 21.93
N ILE A 418 14.39 -17.24 22.42
CA ILE A 418 14.14 -16.31 23.54
C ILE A 418 14.86 -16.77 24.80
N ILE A 419 14.83 -18.08 25.12
CA ILE A 419 15.51 -18.65 26.29
C ILE A 419 17.03 -18.55 26.12
N GLN A 420 17.56 -18.80 24.93
CA GLN A 420 19.01 -18.81 24.68
C GLN A 420 19.61 -17.40 24.73
N TYR A 421 18.93 -16.41 24.15
CA TYR A 421 19.49 -15.06 23.98
C TYR A 421 18.93 -14.00 24.94
N GLN A 422 17.71 -14.18 25.46
CA GLN A 422 16.99 -13.17 26.24
C GLN A 422 16.33 -13.74 27.51
N PHE A 423 16.96 -14.73 28.16
CA PHE A 423 16.43 -15.37 29.38
C PHE A 423 16.14 -14.36 30.50
N ASP A 424 17.13 -13.54 30.86
CA ASP A 424 17.08 -12.63 32.00
C ASP A 424 15.96 -11.58 31.87
N GLY A 425 15.64 -11.20 30.62
CA GLY A 425 14.61 -10.19 30.32
C GLY A 425 13.19 -10.74 30.21
N ASN A 426 12.98 -12.06 30.15
CA ASN A 426 11.68 -12.66 29.82
C ASN A 426 11.17 -13.62 30.91
N SER A 427 11.21 -13.18 32.17
CA SER A 427 10.71 -13.95 33.32
C SER A 427 9.23 -14.37 33.19
N ASN A 428 8.39 -13.53 32.59
CA ASN A 428 6.98 -13.84 32.32
C ASN A 428 6.82 -15.05 31.40
N LEU A 429 7.62 -15.14 30.33
CA LEU A 429 7.59 -16.26 29.39
C LEU A 429 8.05 -17.54 30.08
N VAL A 430 9.19 -17.48 30.78
CA VAL A 430 9.74 -18.63 31.53
C VAL A 430 8.74 -19.13 32.57
N TYR A 431 8.12 -18.23 33.33
CA TYR A 431 7.08 -18.57 34.30
C TYR A 431 5.89 -19.27 33.62
N THR A 432 5.45 -18.76 32.47
CA THR A 432 4.32 -19.34 31.72
C THR A 432 4.66 -20.75 31.19
N ILE A 433 5.89 -20.97 30.72
CA ILE A 433 6.40 -22.29 30.30
C ILE A 433 6.39 -23.27 31.47
N ILE A 434 6.92 -22.88 32.64
CA ILE A 434 6.95 -23.73 33.83
C ILE A 434 5.53 -24.11 34.27
N ARG A 435 4.61 -23.14 34.29
CA ARG A 435 3.21 -23.37 34.67
C ARG A 435 2.51 -24.34 33.71
N LYS A 436 2.86 -24.31 32.42
CA LYS A 436 2.29 -25.18 31.38
C LYS A 436 3.24 -26.30 30.92
N ARG A 437 4.15 -26.76 31.80
CA ARG A 437 5.15 -27.80 31.47
C ARG A 437 4.58 -29.08 30.83
N HIS A 438 3.34 -29.45 31.17
CA HIS A 438 2.66 -30.62 30.64
C HIS A 438 2.44 -30.53 29.12
N VAL A 439 2.25 -29.33 28.56
CA VAL A 439 2.11 -29.14 27.10
C VAL A 439 3.39 -29.57 26.39
N PHE A 440 4.56 -29.19 26.92
CA PHE A 440 5.84 -29.57 26.35
C PHE A 440 6.15 -31.06 26.56
N GLN A 441 5.82 -31.61 27.73
CA GLN A 441 6.10 -33.01 28.06
C GLN A 441 5.19 -33.98 27.30
N ASP A 442 3.89 -33.70 27.23
CA ASP A 442 2.90 -34.64 26.69
C ASP A 442 2.70 -34.47 25.18
N ARG A 443 2.85 -33.25 24.64
CA ARG A 443 2.50 -32.93 23.25
C ARG A 443 3.70 -32.81 22.32
N VAL A 444 4.82 -32.26 22.79
CA VAL A 444 6.01 -31.98 21.95
C VAL A 444 6.93 -33.20 21.84
N ILE A 445 7.14 -33.95 22.93
CA ILE A 445 7.97 -35.17 22.94
C ILE A 445 7.36 -36.29 22.06
N CYS A 446 6.05 -36.24 21.80
CA CYS A 446 5.37 -37.21 20.93
C CYS A 446 5.45 -36.89 19.43
N VAL A 447 5.87 -35.67 19.03
CA VAL A 447 5.95 -35.26 17.62
C VAL A 447 6.98 -36.07 16.82
N PRO A 448 8.17 -36.39 17.34
CA PRO A 448 9.13 -37.26 16.66
C PRO A 448 8.71 -38.73 16.55
N LEU A 449 7.68 -39.17 17.29
CA LEU A 449 7.18 -40.56 17.28
C LEU A 449 5.99 -40.76 16.32
N ALA A 450 5.43 -39.67 15.78
CA ALA A 450 4.25 -39.68 14.91
C ALA A 450 4.57 -39.36 13.43
N LEU A 451 5.81 -38.97 13.14
CA LEU A 451 6.42 -38.88 11.81
C LEU A 451 7.21 -40.17 11.54
#